data_AF-C3YKD0-F1
#
_entry.id   AF-C3YKD0-F1
#
_cell.length_a   1.000
_cell.length_b   1.000
_cell.length_c   1.000
_cell.angle_alpha   90.00
_cell.angle_beta   90.00
_cell.angle_gamma   90.00
#
_symmetry.space_group_name_H-M   'P 1'
#
loop_
_entity.id
_entity.type
_entity.pdbx_description
1 polymer ?
#
loop_
_entity_poly.entity_id
_entity_poly.type
_entity_poly.pdbx_seq_one_letter_code
_entity_poly.pdbx_strand_id
1 'polypeptide(L)'
;MAVVLFLAIVGCFFGHGTAQDTAKPHILLIVADDLGWSDVSWNNPYVVTPNLHTLATTGVIFNQTYAQPTCSPSRTALLTGKFPFRLGMQRVMDSKKPHGLPLDEELLPQKLKKLGYATHMVGKWHLGSCKWEYTPTERGFDSFYGYHHGSQDYYTHKSARGLDFWDGKTSISDQNGVYSTESFATRAENIISQHDPNTPLFLYLPFQSVHTPHQVPSSYLQTFSTIQDDNRKSILDPGLDGKNMWQSISTGADSPRNEFVYDIDSGANRYAIRIGDYKLVTGNRAPKDDWYAPAEMQQMGILTEIADDTGPFLFNIKEDPLEKSNLYNAAEYASIQRAMRRRLNELKPFEVPFPDLADDPAADPSNYGNVWMPGWC
;
A
#
# COMPACT_ATOMS: atom_id res chain seq x y z
N MET A 1 -4.68 -40.60 -6.54
CA MET A 1 -3.29 -41.03 -6.84
C MET A 1 -2.52 -39.79 -7.22
N ALA A 2 -1.26 -39.58 -6.82
CA ALA A 2 -0.42 -40.40 -5.94
C ALA A 2 -0.21 -39.72 -4.58
N VAL A 3 0.27 -40.46 -3.58
CA VAL A 3 0.71 -39.94 -2.28
C VAL A 3 2.24 -40.00 -2.26
N VAL A 4 2.89 -38.91 -1.83
CA VAL A 4 4.31 -38.92 -1.45
C VAL A 4 4.36 -38.78 0.08
N LEU A 5 5.01 -39.73 0.73
CA LEU A 5 5.13 -39.81 2.18
C LEU A 5 6.39 -39.06 2.63
N PHE A 6 6.32 -38.34 3.75
CA PHE A 6 7.51 -37.99 4.54
C PHE A 6 7.47 -38.77 5.86
N LEU A 7 8.50 -39.58 6.12
CA LEU A 7 8.67 -40.24 7.41
C LEU A 7 9.26 -39.26 8.42
N ALA A 8 8.56 -39.10 9.55
CA ALA A 8 9.16 -38.55 10.77
C ALA A 8 9.76 -39.69 11.61
N ILE A 9 11.09 -39.81 11.63
CA ILE A 9 11.79 -40.70 12.57
C ILE A 9 11.85 -39.99 13.93
N VAL A 10 11.02 -40.43 14.88
CA VAL A 10 11.00 -39.89 16.25
C VAL A 10 12.19 -40.47 17.03
N GLY A 11 13.34 -39.81 16.91
CA GLY A 11 14.51 -40.07 17.75
C GLY A 11 14.33 -39.46 19.14
N CYS A 12 13.92 -40.26 20.13
CA CYS A 12 13.78 -39.83 21.52
C CYS A 12 15.14 -39.58 22.21
N PHE A 13 15.79 -38.46 21.89
CA PHE A 13 16.90 -37.94 22.66
C PHE A 13 16.39 -36.90 23.68
N PHE A 14 16.60 -37.18 24.96
CA PHE A 14 16.47 -36.20 26.05
C PHE A 14 17.66 -35.22 26.04
N GLY A 15 17.82 -34.48 24.95
CA GLY A 15 18.67 -33.30 24.91
C GLY A 15 18.01 -32.18 25.70
N HIS A 16 18.80 -31.43 26.49
CA HIS A 16 18.31 -30.18 27.04
C HIS A 16 18.06 -29.21 25.89
N GLY A 17 16.79 -28.88 25.66
CA GLY A 17 16.40 -27.89 24.65
C GLY A 17 16.89 -26.51 25.04
N THR A 18 18.12 -26.17 24.65
CA THR A 18 18.48 -24.78 24.37
C THR A 18 17.38 -24.18 23.51
N ALA A 19 16.82 -23.04 23.92
CA ALA A 19 15.82 -22.36 23.12
C ALA A 19 16.40 -22.15 21.72
N GLN A 20 15.81 -22.80 20.71
CA GLN A 20 16.19 -22.59 19.33
C GLN A 20 15.80 -21.14 19.03
N ASP A 21 16.79 -20.26 18.98
CA ASP A 21 16.60 -18.87 18.60
C ASP A 21 16.03 -18.87 17.18
N THR A 22 14.72 -18.62 17.07
CA THR A 22 13.99 -18.74 15.81
C THR A 22 14.40 -17.56 14.96
N ALA A 23 15.41 -17.78 14.09
CA ALA A 23 15.99 -16.79 13.22
C ALA A 23 14.90 -15.89 12.62
N LYS A 24 15.01 -14.59 12.89
CA LYS A 24 14.02 -13.59 12.51
C LYS A 24 13.82 -13.66 11.00
N PRO A 25 12.58 -13.80 10.49
CA PRO A 25 12.35 -14.03 9.07
C PRO A 25 12.77 -12.81 8.26
N HIS A 26 13.29 -13.04 7.05
CA HIS A 26 13.40 -11.98 6.05
C HIS A 26 11.99 -11.55 5.62
N ILE A 27 11.74 -10.25 5.55
CA ILE A 27 10.44 -9.65 5.20
C ILE A 27 10.59 -8.93 3.86
N LEU A 28 9.99 -9.48 2.81
CA LEU A 28 9.83 -8.83 1.51
C LEU A 28 8.40 -8.27 1.41
N LEU A 29 8.28 -6.95 1.35
CA LEU A 29 7.00 -6.24 1.25
C LEU A 29 6.88 -5.58 -0.13
N ILE A 30 6.33 -6.32 -1.10
CA ILE A 30 6.03 -5.81 -2.43
C ILE A 30 4.73 -5.02 -2.39
N VAL A 31 4.72 -3.83 -2.98
CA VAL A 31 3.52 -3.01 -3.16
C VAL A 31 3.44 -2.53 -4.61
N ALA A 32 2.35 -2.89 -5.29
CA ALA A 32 2.00 -2.29 -6.58
C ALA A 32 1.25 -0.96 -6.34
N ASP A 33 1.37 -0.04 -7.28
CA ASP A 33 0.69 1.26 -7.27
C ASP A 33 -0.48 1.20 -8.27
N ASP A 34 -1.66 1.68 -7.88
CA ASP A 34 -2.92 1.66 -8.67
C ASP A 34 -3.45 0.28 -9.17
N LEU A 35 -2.90 -0.85 -8.72
CA LEU A 35 -3.38 -2.19 -9.11
C LEU A 35 -4.81 -2.45 -8.61
N GLY A 36 -5.77 -2.58 -9.52
CA GLY A 36 -7.19 -2.75 -9.23
C GLY A 36 -7.63 -4.18 -8.91
N TRP A 37 -8.85 -4.32 -8.38
CA TRP A 37 -9.42 -5.62 -8.02
C TRP A 37 -9.58 -6.58 -9.21
N SER A 38 -9.80 -6.05 -10.42
CA SER A 38 -9.94 -6.84 -11.65
C SER A 38 -8.62 -7.04 -12.40
N ASP A 39 -7.49 -6.58 -11.86
CA ASP A 39 -6.19 -6.57 -12.55
C ASP A 39 -5.34 -7.80 -12.16
N VAL A 40 -6.00 -8.86 -11.68
CA VAL A 40 -5.37 -10.09 -11.18
C VAL A 40 -6.13 -11.33 -11.63
N SER A 41 -5.37 -12.36 -12.01
CA SER A 41 -5.86 -13.54 -12.74
C SER A 41 -6.79 -14.47 -11.95
N TRP A 42 -6.90 -14.29 -10.62
CA TRP A 42 -7.88 -15.00 -9.79
C TRP A 42 -9.22 -14.25 -9.66
N ASN A 43 -9.28 -12.97 -10.05
CA ASN A 43 -10.50 -12.16 -10.09
C ASN A 43 -10.99 -11.86 -11.53
N ASN A 44 -10.11 -11.93 -12.52
CA ASN A 44 -10.41 -11.67 -13.93
C ASN A 44 -9.66 -12.68 -14.82
N PRO A 45 -10.34 -13.55 -15.59
CA PRO A 45 -9.69 -14.56 -16.43
C PRO A 45 -9.01 -13.99 -17.70
N TYR A 46 -9.26 -12.73 -18.05
CA TYR A 46 -8.61 -12.06 -19.19
C TYR A 46 -7.25 -11.46 -18.80
N VAL A 47 -7.09 -11.03 -17.55
CA VAL A 47 -5.81 -10.54 -17.04
C VAL A 47 -4.98 -11.74 -16.58
N VAL A 48 -3.72 -11.81 -17.02
CA VAL A 48 -2.82 -12.87 -16.62
C VAL A 48 -1.57 -12.30 -15.97
N THR A 49 -1.23 -12.88 -14.82
CA THR A 49 -0.28 -12.30 -13.85
C THR A 49 0.48 -13.45 -13.18
N PRO A 50 1.25 -14.25 -13.93
CA PRO A 50 1.59 -15.62 -13.57
C PRO A 50 2.34 -15.77 -12.24
N ASN A 51 3.31 -14.89 -11.96
CA ASN A 51 4.05 -14.93 -10.71
C ASN A 51 3.19 -14.47 -9.52
N LEU A 52 2.15 -13.66 -9.76
CA LEU A 52 1.14 -13.36 -8.75
C LEU A 52 0.09 -14.47 -8.65
N HIS A 53 -0.28 -15.13 -9.75
CA HIS A 53 -1.17 -16.29 -9.77
C HIS A 53 -0.58 -17.46 -9.00
N THR A 54 0.75 -17.67 -9.15
CA THR A 54 1.58 -18.39 -8.20
C THR A 54 1.30 -17.86 -6.81
N LEU A 55 1.87 -16.72 -6.40
CA LEU A 55 1.86 -16.22 -5.00
C LEU A 55 0.47 -16.27 -4.31
N ALA A 56 -0.61 -15.99 -5.06
CA ALA A 56 -1.99 -16.10 -4.63
C ALA A 56 -2.44 -17.56 -4.36
N THR A 57 -2.17 -18.50 -5.27
CA THR A 57 -2.55 -19.92 -5.12
C THR A 57 -1.60 -20.76 -4.23
N THR A 58 -0.45 -20.21 -3.85
CA THR A 58 0.45 -20.78 -2.81
C THR A 58 0.09 -20.32 -1.41
N GLY A 59 -0.31 -19.06 -1.30
CA GLY A 59 -0.43 -18.36 -0.03
C GLY A 59 -1.88 -18.10 0.35
N VAL A 60 -2.11 -16.93 0.92
CA VAL A 60 -3.40 -16.52 1.46
C VAL A 60 -3.95 -15.35 0.65
N ILE A 61 -4.94 -15.62 -0.22
CA ILE A 61 -5.65 -14.56 -0.94
C ILE A 61 -6.56 -13.81 0.03
N PHE A 62 -6.32 -12.52 0.20
CA PHE A 62 -7.12 -11.68 1.10
C PHE A 62 -8.35 -11.09 0.41
N ASN A 63 -9.44 -11.85 0.38
CA ASN A 63 -10.69 -11.44 -0.25
C ASN A 63 -11.40 -10.23 0.41
N GLN A 64 -10.87 -9.68 1.51
CA GLN A 64 -11.37 -8.46 2.18
C GLN A 64 -10.21 -7.58 2.72
N THR A 65 -9.19 -7.34 1.91
CA THR A 65 -8.14 -6.32 2.20
C THR A 65 -8.59 -4.93 1.76
N TYR A 66 -8.22 -3.90 2.53
CA TYR A 66 -8.55 -2.51 2.24
C TYR A 66 -7.32 -1.60 2.39
N ALA A 67 -7.18 -0.69 1.44
CA ALA A 67 -6.24 0.44 1.48
C ALA A 67 -7.01 1.77 1.70
N GLN A 68 -6.31 2.89 1.66
CA GLN A 68 -6.92 4.22 1.55
C GLN A 68 -7.12 4.56 0.06
N PRO A 69 -8.07 5.42 -0.32
CA PRO A 69 -8.44 5.63 -1.73
C PRO A 69 -7.38 6.30 -2.60
N THR A 70 -6.22 6.70 -2.06
CA THR A 70 -5.09 7.26 -2.82
C THR A 70 -3.73 6.88 -2.22
N CYS A 71 -2.66 7.17 -2.96
CA CYS A 71 -1.29 6.73 -2.73
C CYS A 71 -0.65 7.24 -1.41
N SER A 72 -0.46 8.55 -1.20
CA SER A 72 0.18 9.05 0.05
C SER A 72 -0.55 8.64 1.33
N PRO A 73 -1.90 8.67 1.40
CA PRO A 73 -2.63 8.17 2.57
C PRO A 73 -2.42 6.66 2.80
N SER A 74 -2.43 5.84 1.73
CA SER A 74 -2.17 4.39 1.85
C SER A 74 -0.76 4.09 2.35
N ARG A 75 0.24 4.81 1.81
CA ARG A 75 1.65 4.66 2.19
C ARG A 75 1.91 5.14 3.62
N THR A 76 1.19 6.17 4.06
CA THR A 76 1.16 6.63 5.47
C THR A 76 0.65 5.53 6.37
N ALA A 77 -0.53 4.96 6.07
CA ALA A 77 -1.16 3.93 6.89
C ALA A 77 -0.32 2.64 6.95
N LEU A 78 0.32 2.26 5.85
CA LEU A 78 1.20 1.10 5.76
C LEU A 78 2.45 1.23 6.66
N LEU A 79 3.13 2.38 6.62
CA LEU A 79 4.42 2.54 7.31
C LEU A 79 4.31 3.03 8.76
N THR A 80 3.20 3.67 9.15
CA THR A 80 2.95 4.09 10.55
C THR A 80 2.07 3.11 11.33
N GLY A 81 1.21 2.34 10.65
CA GLY A 81 0.14 1.59 11.29
C GLY A 81 -0.99 2.45 11.87
N LYS A 82 -1.10 3.73 11.47
CA LYS A 82 -2.12 4.69 11.92
C LYS A 82 -3.00 5.16 10.76
N PHE A 83 -4.25 5.54 11.01
CA PHE A 83 -5.09 6.13 9.97
C PHE A 83 -4.59 7.56 9.61
N PRO A 84 -4.53 7.94 8.32
CA PRO A 84 -3.87 9.18 7.89
C PRO A 84 -4.55 10.46 8.35
N PHE A 85 -5.86 10.41 8.66
CA PHE A 85 -6.58 11.54 9.25
C PHE A 85 -6.03 11.95 10.63
N ARG A 86 -5.36 11.05 11.35
CA ARG A 86 -4.68 11.36 12.61
C ARG A 86 -3.39 12.17 12.44
N LEU A 87 -2.89 12.30 11.21
CA LEU A 87 -1.53 12.76 10.92
C LEU A 87 -1.48 13.95 9.94
N GLY A 88 -2.63 14.47 9.48
CA GLY A 88 -2.68 15.49 8.43
C GLY A 88 -2.30 14.95 7.05
N MET A 89 -2.55 13.66 6.82
CA MET A 89 -2.10 12.88 5.65
C MET A 89 -3.27 12.24 4.88
N GLN A 90 -4.51 12.71 5.08
CA GLN A 90 -5.74 12.20 4.45
C GLN A 90 -5.93 12.60 2.96
N ARG A 91 -4.95 13.30 2.35
CA ARG A 91 -4.94 13.64 0.92
C ARG A 91 -3.59 13.32 0.28
N VAL A 92 -3.56 13.32 -1.05
CA VAL A 92 -2.35 13.14 -1.85
C VAL A 92 -1.36 14.28 -1.58
N MET A 93 -0.08 13.93 -1.41
CA MET A 93 0.99 14.91 -1.26
C MET A 93 1.40 15.54 -2.59
N ASP A 94 1.56 16.86 -2.57
CA ASP A 94 2.14 17.65 -3.66
C ASP A 94 3.64 17.88 -3.41
N SER A 95 4.43 17.82 -4.48
CA SER A 95 5.90 17.91 -4.47
C SER A 95 6.44 19.31 -4.15
N LYS A 96 5.62 20.36 -4.26
CA LYS A 96 6.02 21.75 -4.03
C LYS A 96 5.57 22.33 -2.69
N LYS A 97 4.80 21.57 -1.89
CA LYS A 97 4.24 22.07 -0.63
C LYS A 97 5.17 21.69 0.52
N PRO A 98 5.47 22.60 1.47
CA PRO A 98 6.42 22.34 2.56
C PRO A 98 5.81 21.42 3.64
N HIS A 99 5.49 20.18 3.26
CA HIS A 99 4.82 19.17 4.07
C HIS A 99 5.51 17.81 3.92
N GLY A 100 5.21 16.91 4.85
CA GLY A 100 5.68 15.54 4.88
C GLY A 100 5.05 14.77 6.04
N LEU A 101 5.17 13.45 6.02
CA LEU A 101 4.76 12.60 7.13
C LEU A 101 5.44 13.09 8.43
N PRO A 102 4.71 13.39 9.53
CA PRO A 102 5.27 14.04 10.71
C PRO A 102 6.55 13.35 11.22
N LEU A 103 7.56 14.15 11.59
CA LEU A 103 8.91 13.65 11.87
C LEU A 103 9.03 12.87 13.19
N ASP A 104 8.05 13.05 14.08
CA ASP A 104 7.87 12.33 15.34
C ASP A 104 7.21 10.94 15.18
N GLU A 105 6.68 10.62 13.98
CA GLU A 105 6.13 9.29 13.69
C GLU A 105 7.22 8.23 13.45
N GLU A 106 7.31 7.26 14.36
CA GLU A 106 8.20 6.11 14.23
C GLU A 106 7.65 5.07 13.25
N LEU A 107 8.35 4.88 12.13
CA LEU A 107 7.92 4.02 11.04
C LEU A 107 8.33 2.55 11.20
N LEU A 108 7.65 1.66 10.47
CA LEU A 108 7.97 0.24 10.32
C LEU A 108 9.47 -0.07 10.12
N PRO A 109 10.21 0.56 9.18
CA PRO A 109 11.67 0.37 9.08
C PRO A 109 12.42 0.75 10.34
N GLN A 110 12.07 1.86 11.03
CA GLN A 110 12.73 2.27 12.28
C GLN A 110 12.48 1.24 13.40
N LYS A 111 11.25 0.70 13.50
CA LYS A 111 10.90 -0.37 14.43
C LYS A 111 11.66 -1.68 14.11
N LEU A 112 11.76 -2.06 12.83
CA LEU A 112 12.50 -3.26 12.40
C LEU A 112 14.01 -3.13 12.59
N LYS A 113 14.59 -1.95 12.31
CA LYS A 113 16.01 -1.64 12.54
C LYS A 113 16.37 -1.73 14.02
N LYS A 114 15.49 -1.30 14.94
CA LYS A 114 15.62 -1.54 16.39
C LYS A 114 15.60 -3.03 16.78
N LEU A 115 15.01 -3.89 15.95
CA LEU A 115 15.03 -5.36 16.11
C LEU A 115 16.23 -6.02 15.42
N GLY A 116 17.14 -5.24 14.83
CA GLY A 116 18.36 -5.71 14.16
C GLY A 116 18.18 -6.09 12.68
N TYR A 117 17.12 -5.62 12.02
CA TYR A 117 16.96 -5.81 10.58
C TYR A 117 17.85 -4.84 9.79
N ALA A 118 18.47 -5.33 8.71
CA ALA A 118 18.94 -4.49 7.62
C ALA A 118 17.73 -4.04 6.80
N THR A 119 17.59 -2.73 6.56
CA THR A 119 16.36 -2.14 6.04
C THR A 119 16.59 -1.43 4.70
N HIS A 120 15.90 -1.88 3.65
CA HIS A 120 16.11 -1.40 2.29
C HIS A 120 14.77 -0.99 1.67
N MET A 121 14.79 0.11 0.92
CA MET A 121 13.65 0.57 0.13
C MET A 121 14.03 0.72 -1.34
N VAL A 122 13.19 0.17 -2.23
CA VAL A 122 13.36 0.28 -3.68
C VAL A 122 12.05 0.71 -4.33
N GLY A 123 12.01 1.89 -4.96
CA GLY A 123 10.86 2.42 -5.70
C GLY A 123 10.25 3.72 -5.14
N LYS A 124 8.92 3.85 -5.17
CA LYS A 124 8.16 5.07 -4.85
C LYS A 124 8.06 5.35 -3.35
N TRP A 125 8.45 6.54 -2.91
CA TRP A 125 8.23 7.02 -1.53
C TRP A 125 6.86 7.68 -1.33
N HIS A 126 6.70 8.91 -1.84
CA HIS A 126 5.49 9.74 -1.80
C HIS A 126 4.95 10.10 -0.40
N LEU A 127 5.86 10.30 0.57
CA LEU A 127 5.55 10.71 1.95
C LEU A 127 6.29 11.99 2.41
N GLY A 128 6.82 12.75 1.44
CA GLY A 128 7.46 14.05 1.65
C GLY A 128 8.94 14.06 1.26
N SER A 129 9.41 15.21 0.82
CA SER A 129 10.74 15.40 0.25
C SER A 129 11.31 16.82 0.41
N CYS A 130 10.56 17.79 0.94
CA CYS A 130 11.06 19.17 1.04
C CYS A 130 12.24 19.31 2.03
N LYS A 131 12.33 18.40 3.02
CA LYS A 131 13.47 18.18 3.91
C LYS A 131 14.14 16.84 3.59
N TRP A 132 15.43 16.73 3.91
CA TRP A 132 16.12 15.44 3.95
C TRP A 132 15.49 14.51 5.00
N GLU A 133 15.05 15.06 6.12
CA GLU A 133 14.40 14.38 7.23
C GLU A 133 13.07 13.70 6.84
N TYR A 134 12.44 14.10 5.71
CA TYR A 134 11.27 13.40 5.17
C TYR A 134 11.63 12.23 4.24
N THR A 135 12.89 12.10 3.78
CA THR A 135 13.30 11.07 2.81
C THR A 135 13.50 9.69 3.45
N PRO A 136 13.43 8.58 2.68
CA PRO A 136 13.55 7.22 3.21
C PRO A 136 14.82 6.96 4.04
N THR A 137 15.95 7.59 3.67
CA THR A 137 17.24 7.42 4.36
C THR A 137 17.26 7.98 5.78
N GLU A 138 16.49 9.05 6.05
CA GLU A 138 16.31 9.59 7.42
C GLU A 138 15.10 8.98 8.12
N ARG A 139 14.16 8.40 7.37
CA ARG A 139 12.96 7.72 7.88
C ARG A 139 13.12 6.22 8.11
N GLY A 140 14.37 5.78 8.24
CA GLY A 140 14.75 4.52 8.87
C GLY A 140 15.36 3.47 7.97
N PHE A 141 15.38 3.67 6.64
CA PHE A 141 15.99 2.72 5.72
C PHE A 141 17.51 2.93 5.63
N ASP A 142 18.28 1.84 5.72
CA ASP A 142 19.74 1.81 5.53
C ASP A 142 20.17 2.11 4.10
N SER A 143 19.35 1.71 3.11
CA SER A 143 19.52 2.13 1.71
C SER A 143 18.20 2.47 1.03
N PHE A 144 18.24 3.43 0.10
CA PHE A 144 17.13 3.81 -0.77
C PHE A 144 17.57 3.78 -2.23
N TYR A 145 16.70 3.31 -3.13
CA TYR A 145 16.89 3.45 -4.57
C TYR A 145 15.55 3.69 -5.27
N GLY A 146 15.33 4.86 -5.86
CA GLY A 146 14.06 5.18 -6.50
C GLY A 146 13.73 6.66 -6.49
N TYR A 147 12.45 6.99 -6.27
CA TYR A 147 11.91 8.34 -6.46
C TYR A 147 11.05 8.80 -5.28
N HIS A 148 11.10 10.10 -5.00
CA HIS A 148 10.44 10.68 -3.83
C HIS A 148 8.96 11.00 -4.06
N HIS A 149 8.56 11.29 -5.29
CA HIS A 149 7.28 11.94 -5.60
C HIS A 149 6.14 10.98 -6.00
N GLY A 150 4.98 11.55 -6.35
CA GLY A 150 3.79 10.78 -6.67
C GLY A 150 3.84 10.04 -7.99
N SER A 151 4.49 10.60 -9.00
CA SER A 151 4.62 9.98 -10.32
C SER A 151 5.82 10.54 -11.08
N GLN A 152 6.30 9.75 -12.03
CA GLN A 152 7.35 10.11 -12.98
C GLN A 152 7.09 9.38 -14.30
N ASP A 153 7.79 9.75 -15.36
CA ASP A 153 7.92 8.92 -16.56
C ASP A 153 8.79 7.67 -16.27
N TYR A 154 8.40 6.49 -16.77
CA TYR A 154 9.05 5.22 -16.43
C TYR A 154 10.47 5.06 -16.99
N TYR A 155 10.85 5.80 -18.03
CA TYR A 155 12.14 5.64 -18.72
C TYR A 155 13.12 6.79 -18.47
N THR A 156 12.60 8.03 -18.35
CA THR A 156 13.41 9.23 -18.13
C THR A 156 13.48 9.65 -16.66
N HIS A 157 12.67 9.01 -15.80
CA HIS A 157 12.56 9.23 -14.36
C HIS A 157 12.31 10.71 -13.97
N LYS A 158 11.56 11.41 -14.83
CA LYS A 158 11.20 12.82 -14.63
C LYS A 158 9.78 12.95 -14.12
N SER A 159 9.63 13.72 -13.06
CA SER A 159 8.35 14.22 -12.59
C SER A 159 8.13 15.64 -13.11
N ALA A 160 7.12 15.86 -13.93
CA ALA A 160 6.89 17.11 -14.67
C ALA A 160 8.13 17.61 -15.44
N ARG A 161 8.88 18.58 -14.91
CA ARG A 161 10.08 19.19 -15.54
C ARG A 161 11.41 18.79 -14.89
N GLY A 162 11.39 18.12 -13.72
CA GLY A 162 12.60 17.75 -12.98
C GLY A 162 12.82 16.23 -12.92
N LEU A 163 14.08 15.80 -12.89
CA LEU A 163 14.50 14.45 -12.53
C LEU A 163 14.16 14.19 -11.06
N ASP A 164 13.61 13.01 -10.75
CA ASP A 164 13.41 12.53 -9.38
C ASP A 164 13.87 11.07 -9.30
N PHE A 165 15.18 10.84 -9.40
CA PHE A 165 15.75 9.48 -9.28
C PHE A 165 17.02 9.50 -8.44
N TRP A 166 17.14 8.55 -7.52
CA TRP A 166 18.05 8.60 -6.38
C TRP A 166 18.67 7.25 -6.04
N ASP A 167 19.95 7.26 -5.66
CA ASP A 167 20.62 6.20 -4.91
C ASP A 167 21.11 6.78 -3.57
N GLY A 168 20.51 6.34 -2.47
CA GLY A 168 20.67 6.95 -1.14
C GLY A 168 20.25 8.43 -1.14
N LYS A 169 21.25 9.32 -1.14
CA LYS A 169 21.09 10.79 -1.20
C LYS A 169 21.69 11.42 -2.47
N THR A 170 22.12 10.60 -3.43
CA THR A 170 22.71 11.05 -4.71
C THR A 170 21.65 10.94 -5.80
N SER A 171 21.38 12.02 -6.53
CA SER A 171 20.51 11.91 -7.71
C SER A 171 21.26 11.29 -8.89
N ILE A 172 20.59 10.40 -9.62
CA ILE A 172 21.18 9.55 -10.67
C ILE A 172 20.44 9.73 -12.00
N SER A 173 21.20 9.99 -13.07
CA SER A 173 20.67 10.31 -14.41
C SER A 173 21.14 9.34 -15.51
N ASP A 174 22.00 8.39 -15.17
CA ASP A 174 22.54 7.32 -16.02
C ASP A 174 21.49 6.27 -16.41
N GLN A 175 20.39 6.20 -15.66
CA GLN A 175 19.27 5.28 -15.89
C GLN A 175 18.29 5.76 -16.99
N ASN A 176 18.50 6.96 -17.57
CA ASN A 176 17.62 7.49 -18.61
C ASN A 176 17.58 6.58 -19.86
N GLY A 177 16.43 5.93 -20.08
CA GLY A 177 16.19 4.95 -21.12
C GLY A 177 15.93 3.53 -20.61
N VAL A 178 16.17 3.27 -19.32
CA VAL A 178 15.89 1.99 -18.64
C VAL A 178 14.47 2.02 -18.06
N TYR A 179 13.71 0.93 -18.19
CA TYR A 179 12.36 0.87 -17.63
C TYR A 179 12.44 0.74 -16.10
N SER A 180 11.81 1.65 -15.35
CA SER A 180 12.01 1.75 -13.88
C SER A 180 11.75 0.44 -13.11
N THR A 181 10.80 -0.39 -13.57
CA THR A 181 10.52 -1.71 -12.99
C THR A 181 11.71 -2.68 -13.13
N GLU A 182 12.47 -2.61 -14.23
CA GLU A 182 13.71 -3.38 -14.43
C GLU A 182 14.80 -2.88 -13.47
N SER A 183 15.04 -1.55 -13.41
CA SER A 183 15.99 -0.96 -12.45
C SER A 183 15.66 -1.31 -10.99
N PHE A 184 14.38 -1.35 -10.62
CA PHE A 184 13.92 -1.75 -9.29
C PHE A 184 14.10 -3.26 -9.04
N ALA A 185 13.76 -4.12 -10.00
CA ALA A 185 13.96 -5.56 -9.89
C ALA A 185 15.46 -5.89 -9.74
N THR A 186 16.31 -5.37 -10.62
CA THR A 186 17.76 -5.56 -10.55
C THR A 186 18.36 -5.02 -9.24
N ARG A 187 17.88 -3.89 -8.70
CA ARG A 187 18.34 -3.41 -7.38
C ARG A 187 17.88 -4.34 -6.25
N ALA A 188 16.65 -4.84 -6.28
CA ALA A 188 16.13 -5.79 -5.30
C ALA A 188 16.90 -7.13 -5.33
N GLU A 189 17.19 -7.67 -6.52
CA GLU A 189 18.01 -8.87 -6.73
C GLU A 189 19.45 -8.68 -6.22
N ASN A 190 20.06 -7.51 -6.48
CA ASN A 190 21.39 -7.18 -5.95
C ASN A 190 21.41 -7.09 -4.42
N ILE A 191 20.38 -6.51 -3.80
CA ILE A 191 20.25 -6.49 -2.33
C ILE A 191 20.14 -7.92 -1.81
N ILE A 192 19.23 -8.73 -2.33
CA ILE A 192 18.99 -10.10 -1.85
C ILE A 192 20.21 -11.01 -2.02
N SER A 193 20.94 -10.90 -3.15
CA SER A 193 22.10 -11.73 -3.45
C SER A 193 23.39 -11.35 -2.72
N GLN A 194 23.49 -10.11 -2.23
CA GLN A 194 24.63 -9.61 -1.45
C GLN A 194 24.36 -9.57 0.07
N HIS A 195 23.14 -9.91 0.49
CA HIS A 195 22.70 -9.83 1.88
C HIS A 195 23.35 -10.91 2.77
N ASP A 196 23.73 -10.54 4.00
CA ASP A 196 24.23 -11.49 5.01
C ASP A 196 23.08 -12.34 5.57
N PRO A 197 23.04 -13.66 5.35
CA PRO A 197 21.94 -14.51 5.81
C PRO A 197 21.83 -14.63 7.35
N ASN A 198 22.84 -14.18 8.10
CA ASN A 198 22.79 -14.16 9.57
C ASN A 198 22.05 -12.91 10.11
N THR A 199 21.93 -11.87 9.29
CA THR A 199 21.19 -10.63 9.59
C THR A 199 19.77 -10.74 9.01
N PRO A 200 18.69 -10.39 9.75
CA PRO A 200 17.35 -10.37 9.15
C PRO A 200 17.20 -9.21 8.15
N LEU A 201 16.48 -9.44 7.05
CA LEU A 201 16.29 -8.47 5.96
C LEU A 201 14.87 -7.88 6.02
N PHE A 202 14.73 -6.58 5.83
CA PHE A 202 13.47 -5.94 5.44
C PHE A 202 13.67 -5.22 4.11
N LEU A 203 13.01 -5.70 3.06
CA LEU A 203 13.00 -5.07 1.75
C LEU A 203 11.58 -4.58 1.42
N TYR A 204 11.40 -3.27 1.46
CA TYR A 204 10.19 -2.59 0.99
C TYR A 204 10.34 -2.29 -0.50
N LEU A 205 9.48 -2.88 -1.33
CA LEU A 205 9.52 -2.80 -2.79
C LEU A 205 8.22 -2.19 -3.36
N PRO A 206 7.97 -0.88 -3.12
CA PRO A 206 6.86 -0.15 -3.74
C PRO A 206 7.18 0.20 -5.20
N PHE A 207 6.80 -0.67 -6.14
CA PHE A 207 6.95 -0.42 -7.56
C PHE A 207 6.22 0.86 -8.02
N GLN A 208 6.67 1.41 -9.15
CA GLN A 208 5.93 2.40 -9.93
C GLN A 208 4.76 1.77 -10.68
N SER A 209 4.93 0.53 -11.14
CA SER A 209 3.88 -0.26 -11.80
C SER A 209 2.67 -0.46 -10.88
N VAL A 210 1.44 -0.22 -11.31
CA VAL A 210 0.94 0.09 -12.68
C VAL A 210 0.48 1.56 -12.85
N HIS A 211 0.81 2.45 -11.91
CA HIS A 211 0.40 3.87 -11.91
C HIS A 211 0.75 4.57 -13.23
N THR A 212 -0.10 5.53 -13.64
CA THR A 212 0.10 6.33 -14.85
C THR A 212 1.46 7.07 -14.89
N PRO A 213 2.07 7.29 -16.08
CA PRO A 213 1.60 6.91 -17.41
C PRO A 213 1.85 5.42 -17.73
N HIS A 214 0.87 4.72 -18.31
CA HIS A 214 1.02 3.28 -18.59
C HIS A 214 2.03 3.04 -19.72
N GLN A 215 3.27 2.76 -19.34
CA GLN A 215 4.41 2.48 -20.20
C GLN A 215 4.94 1.07 -19.86
N VAL A 216 5.41 0.32 -20.86
CA VAL A 216 5.99 -1.02 -20.69
C VAL A 216 6.91 -1.36 -21.88
N PRO A 217 7.97 -2.19 -21.71
CA PRO A 217 8.73 -2.73 -22.84
C PRO A 217 7.88 -3.69 -23.68
N SER A 218 8.09 -3.69 -25.00
CA SER A 218 7.24 -4.42 -25.96
C SER A 218 7.27 -5.95 -25.83
N SER A 219 8.29 -6.50 -25.17
CA SER A 219 8.43 -7.93 -24.84
C SER A 219 7.37 -8.44 -23.87
N TYR A 220 6.85 -7.60 -22.96
CA TYR A 220 5.87 -8.01 -21.94
C TYR A 220 4.47 -8.32 -22.50
N LEU A 221 4.23 -8.07 -23.79
CA LEU A 221 2.95 -8.31 -24.46
C LEU A 221 2.69 -9.80 -24.82
N GLN A 222 3.47 -10.77 -24.32
CA GLN A 222 3.56 -12.13 -24.92
C GLN A 222 3.54 -13.39 -24.01
N THR A 223 3.65 -13.34 -22.67
CA THR A 223 4.11 -14.53 -21.89
C THR A 223 3.49 -14.75 -20.50
N PHE A 224 2.87 -15.93 -20.19
CA PHE A 224 2.15 -16.16 -18.90
C PHE A 224 2.06 -17.63 -18.30
N SER A 225 2.80 -18.00 -17.20
CA SER A 225 2.58 -19.10 -16.15
C SER A 225 3.77 -19.23 -15.12
N THR A 226 3.91 -19.93 -13.93
CA THR A 226 3.23 -20.42 -12.64
C THR A 226 4.33 -21.14 -11.74
N ILE A 227 4.36 -21.67 -10.46
CA ILE A 227 3.61 -21.97 -9.16
C ILE A 227 4.71 -22.46 -8.07
N GLN A 228 4.78 -22.54 -6.70
CA GLN A 228 4.12 -22.24 -5.35
C GLN A 228 5.22 -21.82 -4.24
N ASP A 229 5.23 -21.68 -2.87
CA ASP A 229 4.55 -22.10 -1.55
C ASP A 229 4.85 -21.11 -0.31
N ASP A 230 4.49 -21.39 1.00
CA ASP A 230 4.41 -20.43 2.21
C ASP A 230 5.20 -20.88 3.55
N ASN A 231 5.10 -20.52 4.89
CA ASN A 231 4.20 -19.82 5.90
C ASN A 231 4.84 -19.61 7.36
N ARG A 232 4.49 -18.54 8.17
CA ARG A 232 4.49 -18.33 9.71
C ARG A 232 5.27 -17.12 10.37
N LYS A 233 5.15 -16.66 11.67
CA LYS A 233 4.03 -16.02 12.48
C LYS A 233 4.37 -14.81 13.44
N SER A 234 3.44 -13.82 13.58
CA SER A 234 3.18 -12.80 14.68
C SER A 234 4.02 -11.47 14.74
N ILE A 235 3.75 -10.36 15.49
CA ILE A 235 2.74 -9.89 16.52
C ILE A 235 2.52 -8.32 16.52
N LEU A 236 1.85 -7.61 17.49
CA LEU A 236 1.68 -6.10 17.54
C LEU A 236 1.57 -5.36 18.92
N ASP A 237 1.64 -4.01 18.85
CA ASP A 237 1.68 -2.90 19.85
C ASP A 237 0.33 -2.13 19.99
N PRO A 238 -0.07 -1.64 21.20
CA PRO A 238 -1.34 -0.93 21.44
C PRO A 238 -1.47 0.51 20.92
N GLY A 239 -0.39 1.17 20.46
CA GLY A 239 -0.41 2.56 19.97
C GLY A 239 -0.92 2.75 18.52
N LEU A 240 -1.46 1.69 17.90
CA LEU A 240 -1.68 1.57 16.46
C LEU A 240 -3.17 1.38 16.11
N ASP A 241 -3.60 1.92 14.97
CA ASP A 241 -4.89 1.54 14.35
C ASP A 241 -4.78 0.19 13.61
N GLY A 242 -3.55 -0.20 13.24
CA GLY A 242 -3.16 -1.51 12.76
C GLY A 242 -3.46 -2.62 13.78
N LYS A 243 -3.67 -3.85 13.29
CA LYS A 243 -3.91 -5.02 14.14
C LYS A 243 -3.04 -6.19 13.68
N ASN A 244 -2.65 -7.06 14.60
CA ASN A 244 -1.89 -8.27 14.28
C ASN A 244 -2.78 -9.24 13.50
N MET A 245 -2.82 -9.07 12.18
CA MET A 245 -3.57 -9.96 11.30
C MET A 245 -2.97 -11.36 11.23
N TRP A 246 -1.73 -11.58 11.70
CA TRP A 246 -1.02 -12.81 11.41
C TRP A 246 -1.76 -14.08 11.86
N GLN A 247 -2.39 -14.08 13.04
CA GLN A 247 -3.14 -15.27 13.48
C GLN A 247 -4.29 -15.60 12.51
N SER A 248 -4.95 -14.58 11.96
CA SER A 248 -5.97 -14.74 10.93
C SER A 248 -5.37 -15.24 9.62
N ILE A 249 -4.28 -14.61 9.14
CA ILE A 249 -3.59 -14.98 7.90
C ILE A 249 -3.24 -16.47 7.90
N SER A 250 -2.44 -16.93 8.86
CA SER A 250 -1.72 -18.21 8.74
C SER A 250 -2.32 -19.37 9.56
N THR A 251 -3.53 -19.19 10.08
CA THR A 251 -4.38 -20.30 10.58
C THR A 251 -5.86 -20.17 10.21
N GLY A 252 -6.26 -19.17 9.42
CA GLY A 252 -7.67 -18.91 9.10
C GLY A 252 -8.51 -18.50 10.32
N ALA A 253 -7.87 -17.98 11.38
CA ALA A 253 -8.58 -17.51 12.57
C ALA A 253 -9.35 -16.21 12.29
N ASP A 254 -10.36 -15.90 13.11
CA ASP A 254 -11.15 -14.68 12.95
C ASP A 254 -10.28 -13.41 12.93
N SER A 255 -10.75 -12.41 12.16
CA SER A 255 -10.11 -11.09 12.11
C SER A 255 -10.22 -10.38 13.47
N PRO A 256 -9.12 -9.92 14.09
CA PRO A 256 -9.20 -9.03 15.25
C PRO A 256 -9.74 -7.63 14.88
N ARG A 257 -9.91 -7.33 13.59
CA ARG A 257 -10.49 -6.08 13.07
C ARG A 257 -11.97 -6.27 12.73
N ASN A 258 -12.81 -5.57 13.48
CA ASN A 258 -14.23 -5.36 13.20
C ASN A 258 -14.54 -3.92 12.73
N GLU A 259 -13.53 -3.04 12.62
CA GLU A 259 -13.68 -1.62 12.25
C GLU A 259 -12.54 -1.16 11.32
N PHE A 260 -12.89 -0.44 10.26
CA PHE A 260 -11.95 0.19 9.32
C PHE A 260 -12.45 1.56 8.88
N VAL A 261 -11.59 2.58 8.92
CA VAL A 261 -11.86 3.94 8.44
C VAL A 261 -11.24 4.10 7.06
N TYR A 262 -12.07 4.37 6.05
CA TYR A 262 -11.61 4.60 4.67
C TYR A 262 -11.12 6.03 4.46
N ASP A 263 -11.85 7.00 5.02
CA ASP A 263 -11.51 8.42 4.99
C ASP A 263 -12.23 9.17 6.13
N ILE A 264 -11.57 10.18 6.68
CA ILE A 264 -12.14 11.27 7.49
C ILE A 264 -11.38 12.53 7.05
N ASP A 265 -12.04 13.32 6.22
CA ASP A 265 -11.54 14.60 5.70
C ASP A 265 -12.64 15.65 5.89
N SER A 266 -12.65 16.29 7.06
CA SER A 266 -13.66 17.31 7.37
C SER A 266 -13.54 18.54 6.46
N GLY A 267 -12.32 18.85 5.99
CA GLY A 267 -12.07 19.96 5.08
C GLY A 267 -12.61 19.75 3.65
N ALA A 268 -12.74 18.50 3.20
CA ALA A 268 -13.40 18.15 1.94
C ALA A 268 -14.85 17.67 2.14
N ASN A 269 -15.33 17.61 3.39
CA ASN A 269 -16.58 17.00 3.79
C ASN A 269 -16.73 15.56 3.28
N ARG A 270 -15.74 14.68 3.53
CA ARG A 270 -15.75 13.27 3.11
C ARG A 270 -15.54 12.34 4.31
N TYR A 271 -16.41 11.35 4.50
CA TYR A 271 -16.27 10.37 5.57
C TYR A 271 -16.80 8.99 5.16
N ALA A 272 -16.00 7.95 5.38
CA ALA A 272 -16.41 6.57 5.15
C ALA A 272 -15.82 5.59 6.17
N ILE A 273 -16.66 4.69 6.69
CA ILE A 273 -16.30 3.70 7.72
C ILE A 273 -17.00 2.36 7.47
N ARG A 274 -16.31 1.25 7.72
CA ARG A 274 -16.91 -0.10 7.81
C ARG A 274 -16.87 -0.58 9.26
N ILE A 275 -17.99 -1.13 9.73
CA ILE A 275 -18.13 -1.80 11.03
C ILE A 275 -18.85 -3.13 10.82
N GLY A 276 -18.18 -4.24 11.12
CA GLY A 276 -18.67 -5.58 10.78
C GLY A 276 -18.92 -5.73 9.28
N ASP A 277 -20.13 -6.16 8.92
CA ASP A 277 -20.52 -6.36 7.52
C ASP A 277 -20.97 -5.06 6.81
N TYR A 278 -21.21 -3.97 7.56
CA TYR A 278 -21.78 -2.72 7.02
C TYR A 278 -20.74 -1.65 6.71
N LYS A 279 -20.89 -0.95 5.59
CA LYS A 279 -20.15 0.26 5.20
C LYS A 279 -21.10 1.46 5.15
N LEU A 280 -20.69 2.57 5.76
CA LEU A 280 -21.38 3.86 5.75
C LEU A 280 -20.50 4.87 4.99
N VAL A 281 -21.09 5.60 4.04
CA VAL A 281 -20.45 6.69 3.29
C VAL A 281 -21.29 7.95 3.44
N THR A 282 -20.68 9.08 3.80
CA THR A 282 -21.39 10.35 4.03
C THR A 282 -20.58 11.55 3.56
N GLY A 283 -21.27 12.59 3.11
CA GLY A 283 -20.67 13.81 2.58
C GLY A 283 -20.48 13.76 1.07
N ASN A 284 -19.42 14.38 0.57
CA ASN A 284 -19.15 14.57 -0.85
C ASN A 284 -18.63 13.25 -1.48
N ARG A 285 -19.15 12.91 -2.67
CA ARG A 285 -18.68 11.77 -3.48
C ARG A 285 -17.29 12.01 -4.09
N ALA A 286 -16.64 10.93 -4.53
CA ALA A 286 -15.49 11.02 -5.43
C ALA A 286 -15.97 11.31 -6.88
N PRO A 287 -15.15 11.92 -7.76
CA PRO A 287 -15.54 12.20 -9.15
C PRO A 287 -15.63 10.97 -10.08
N LYS A 288 -15.42 9.76 -9.55
CA LYS A 288 -15.47 8.48 -10.26
C LYS A 288 -16.18 7.48 -9.34
N ASP A 289 -17.48 7.31 -9.53
CA ASP A 289 -18.36 6.53 -8.65
C ASP A 289 -19.06 5.39 -9.43
N ASP A 290 -18.91 5.35 -10.76
CA ASP A 290 -19.65 4.45 -11.64
C ASP A 290 -19.06 3.03 -11.68
N TRP A 291 -19.88 2.06 -12.10
CA TRP A 291 -19.51 0.65 -12.24
C TRP A 291 -18.77 0.37 -13.55
N TYR A 292 -17.47 0.68 -13.58
CA TYR A 292 -16.62 0.44 -14.76
C TYR A 292 -16.39 -1.07 -15.00
N ALA A 293 -16.99 -1.62 -16.05
CA ALA A 293 -16.75 -2.99 -16.50
C ALA A 293 -15.30 -3.17 -17.04
N PRO A 294 -14.70 -4.37 -17.02
CA PRO A 294 -13.41 -4.65 -17.65
C PRO A 294 -13.38 -4.24 -19.13
N ALA A 295 -12.22 -3.86 -19.64
CA ALA A 295 -12.07 -3.32 -21.01
C ALA A 295 -12.51 -4.33 -22.09
N GLU A 296 -12.36 -5.63 -21.82
CA GLU A 296 -12.80 -6.73 -22.67
C GLU A 296 -14.34 -6.81 -22.70
N MET A 297 -15.00 -6.58 -21.57
CA MET A 297 -16.47 -6.55 -21.47
C MET A 297 -17.06 -5.29 -22.11
N GLN A 298 -16.39 -4.14 -21.98
CA GLN A 298 -16.77 -2.91 -22.70
C GLN A 298 -16.70 -3.09 -24.23
N GLN A 299 -15.68 -3.78 -24.74
CA GLN A 299 -15.58 -4.15 -26.17
C GLN A 299 -16.72 -5.09 -26.62
N MET A 300 -17.28 -5.88 -25.71
CA MET A 300 -18.47 -6.71 -25.95
C MET A 300 -19.80 -5.95 -25.79
N GLY A 301 -19.77 -4.63 -25.55
CA GLY A 301 -20.95 -3.79 -25.42
C GLY A 301 -21.59 -3.78 -24.02
N ILE A 302 -20.92 -4.35 -23.00
CA ILE A 302 -21.37 -4.26 -21.61
C ILE A 302 -20.92 -2.89 -21.07
N LEU A 303 -21.89 -1.98 -20.94
CA LEU A 303 -21.64 -0.59 -20.54
C LEU A 303 -21.52 -0.43 -19.02
N THR A 304 -20.81 0.63 -18.62
CA THR A 304 -20.74 1.14 -17.25
C THR A 304 -22.12 1.46 -16.69
N GLU A 305 -22.47 0.98 -15.49
CA GLU A 305 -23.68 1.43 -14.79
C GLU A 305 -23.39 2.74 -14.04
N ILE A 306 -24.15 3.79 -14.35
CA ILE A 306 -24.04 5.11 -13.70
C ILE A 306 -24.85 5.10 -12.40
N ALA A 307 -24.24 5.48 -11.28
CA ALA A 307 -24.83 5.38 -9.96
C ALA A 307 -25.64 6.65 -9.57
N ASP A 308 -26.85 6.80 -10.11
CA ASP A 308 -27.73 7.99 -10.00
C ASP A 308 -28.34 8.29 -8.59
N ASP A 309 -27.89 7.62 -7.54
CA ASP A 309 -28.32 7.89 -6.15
C ASP A 309 -27.44 8.98 -5.49
N THR A 310 -28.00 9.76 -4.57
CA THR A 310 -27.27 10.83 -3.87
C THR A 310 -27.16 10.54 -2.38
N GLY A 311 -25.92 10.50 -1.88
CA GLY A 311 -25.62 10.07 -0.52
C GLY A 311 -26.26 10.93 0.57
N PRO A 312 -26.37 10.40 1.81
CA PRO A 312 -25.55 9.33 2.38
C PRO A 312 -25.96 7.90 1.99
N PHE A 313 -24.99 6.98 2.09
CA PHE A 313 -25.14 5.58 1.71
C PHE A 313 -24.88 4.63 2.88
N LEU A 314 -25.61 3.52 2.94
CA LEU A 314 -25.31 2.35 3.78
C LEU A 314 -25.37 1.09 2.91
N PHE A 315 -24.34 0.26 2.96
CA PHE A 315 -24.28 -1.01 2.23
C PHE A 315 -23.94 -2.16 3.17
N ASN A 316 -24.50 -3.34 2.94
CA ASN A 316 -24.07 -4.59 3.57
C ASN A 316 -23.06 -5.29 2.65
N ILE A 317 -21.76 -5.04 2.85
CA ILE A 317 -20.66 -5.47 1.96
C ILE A 317 -20.52 -7.00 1.86
N LYS A 318 -21.18 -7.76 2.74
CA LYS A 318 -21.19 -9.23 2.71
C LYS A 318 -22.29 -9.81 1.83
N GLU A 319 -23.43 -9.13 1.73
CA GLU A 319 -24.59 -9.54 0.93
C GLU A 319 -24.62 -8.81 -0.43
N ASP A 320 -24.15 -7.56 -0.43
CA ASP A 320 -23.98 -6.68 -1.58
C ASP A 320 -22.55 -6.12 -1.62
N PRO A 321 -21.55 -6.94 -2.01
CA PRO A 321 -20.17 -6.49 -2.22
C PRO A 321 -20.02 -5.56 -3.44
N LEU A 322 -21.11 -5.33 -4.19
CA LEU A 322 -21.16 -4.46 -5.36
C LEU A 322 -21.82 -3.10 -5.04
N GLU A 323 -22.16 -2.83 -3.78
CA GLU A 323 -22.69 -1.54 -3.30
C GLU A 323 -23.84 -0.98 -4.17
N LYS A 324 -24.71 -1.87 -4.69
CA LYS A 324 -25.83 -1.51 -5.58
C LYS A 324 -27.12 -1.16 -4.84
N SER A 325 -27.24 -1.54 -3.57
CA SER A 325 -28.46 -1.47 -2.77
C SER A 325 -28.28 -0.53 -1.59
N ASN A 326 -28.60 0.77 -1.75
CA ASN A 326 -28.47 1.73 -0.65
C ASN A 326 -29.53 1.50 0.45
N LEU A 327 -29.09 0.95 1.59
CA LEU A 327 -29.89 0.65 2.77
C LEU A 327 -30.11 1.87 3.69
N TYR A 328 -29.62 3.06 3.35
CA TYR A 328 -29.62 4.22 4.26
C TYR A 328 -31.03 4.71 4.63
N ASN A 329 -32.01 4.62 3.72
CA ASN A 329 -33.38 5.08 4.01
C ASN A 329 -34.31 3.97 4.55
N ALA A 330 -33.84 2.72 4.63
CA ALA A 330 -34.62 1.60 5.15
C ALA A 330 -34.62 1.59 6.70
N ALA A 331 -35.83 1.61 7.29
CA ALA A 331 -36.03 1.89 8.72
C ALA A 331 -35.42 0.85 9.67
N GLU A 332 -35.27 -0.41 9.23
CA GLU A 332 -34.67 -1.50 10.01
C GLU A 332 -33.17 -1.27 10.31
N TYR A 333 -32.42 -0.69 9.36
CA TYR A 333 -30.99 -0.40 9.52
C TYR A 333 -30.71 0.91 10.25
N ALA A 334 -31.75 1.68 10.62
CA ALA A 334 -31.60 3.00 11.24
C ALA A 334 -30.85 2.96 12.59
N SER A 335 -30.82 1.82 13.27
CA SER A 335 -30.00 1.56 14.46
C SER A 335 -28.50 1.54 14.14
N ILE A 336 -28.12 0.79 13.09
CA ILE A 336 -26.75 0.63 12.58
C ILE A 336 -26.22 1.97 12.07
N GLN A 337 -27.01 2.68 11.26
CA GLN A 337 -26.67 4.02 10.76
C GLN A 337 -26.36 5.00 11.90
N ARG A 338 -27.20 5.03 12.95
CA ARG A 338 -26.98 5.88 14.14
C ARG A 338 -25.72 5.49 14.89
N ALA A 339 -25.41 4.19 15.01
CA ALA A 339 -24.17 3.73 15.63
C ALA A 339 -22.93 4.13 14.82
N MET A 340 -22.92 3.92 13.51
CA MET A 340 -21.79 4.24 12.63
C MET A 340 -21.59 5.76 12.49
N ARG A 341 -22.66 6.56 12.41
CA ARG A 341 -22.57 8.03 12.42
C ARG A 341 -22.09 8.56 13.77
N ARG A 342 -22.52 7.98 14.89
CA ARG A 342 -21.96 8.33 16.21
C ARG A 342 -20.46 7.98 16.26
N ARG A 343 -20.07 6.81 15.74
CA ARG A 343 -18.66 6.38 15.69
C ARG A 343 -17.78 7.30 14.85
N LEU A 344 -18.26 7.80 13.70
CA LEU A 344 -17.56 8.86 12.97
C LEU A 344 -17.40 10.14 13.82
N ASN A 345 -18.44 10.57 14.53
CA ASN A 345 -18.37 11.74 15.40
C ASN A 345 -17.48 11.53 16.64
N GLU A 346 -17.30 10.29 17.12
CA GLU A 346 -16.31 9.92 18.14
C GLU A 346 -14.87 10.00 17.61
N LEU A 347 -14.66 9.80 16.29
CA LEU A 347 -13.35 9.76 15.65
C LEU A 347 -12.88 11.13 15.13
N LYS A 348 -13.78 12.01 14.68
CA LYS A 348 -13.46 13.36 14.17
C LYS A 348 -12.61 14.24 15.11
N PRO A 349 -12.76 14.21 16.46
CA PRO A 349 -11.88 14.96 17.36
C PRO A 349 -10.40 14.53 17.34
N PHE A 350 -10.09 13.40 16.69
CA PHE A 350 -8.72 12.94 16.43
C PHE A 350 -8.25 13.24 15.00
N GLU A 351 -8.98 14.02 14.22
CA GLU A 351 -8.52 14.52 12.92
C GLU A 351 -7.52 15.67 13.12
N VAL A 352 -6.29 15.44 12.65
CA VAL A 352 -5.35 16.52 12.34
C VAL A 352 -5.74 17.01 10.94
N PRO A 353 -6.13 18.29 10.75
CA PRO A 353 -6.51 18.80 9.44
C PRO A 353 -5.38 18.67 8.43
N PHE A 354 -5.68 18.23 7.21
CA PHE A 354 -4.72 18.27 6.11
C PHE A 354 -4.29 19.73 5.86
N PRO A 355 -2.98 20.05 5.81
CA PRO A 355 -2.52 21.43 5.80
C PRO A 355 -2.76 22.10 4.44
N ASP A 356 -3.48 23.23 4.46
CA ASP A 356 -3.77 24.04 3.28
C ASP A 356 -2.60 25.00 2.98
N LEU A 357 -1.57 24.44 2.34
CA LEU A 357 -0.34 25.15 1.97
C LEU A 357 -0.35 25.55 0.50
N ALA A 358 0.26 26.70 0.20
CA ALA A 358 0.59 27.09 -1.18
C ALA A 358 1.80 26.30 -1.70
N ASP A 359 1.98 26.31 -3.03
CA ASP A 359 3.24 25.91 -3.68
C ASP A 359 4.37 26.87 -3.24
N ASP A 360 5.51 26.34 -2.80
CA ASP A 360 6.70 27.14 -2.52
C ASP A 360 7.55 27.30 -3.80
N PRO A 361 7.87 28.53 -4.25
CA PRO A 361 8.77 28.75 -5.39
C PRO A 361 10.19 28.20 -5.20
N ALA A 362 10.65 28.01 -3.95
CA ALA A 362 11.94 27.37 -3.67
C ALA A 362 11.99 25.93 -4.19
N ALA A 363 10.83 25.24 -4.25
CA ALA A 363 10.72 23.86 -4.71
C ALA A 363 10.90 23.66 -6.22
N ASP A 364 10.94 24.72 -7.05
CA ASP A 364 11.05 24.53 -8.52
C ASP A 364 12.40 23.87 -8.87
N PRO A 365 12.40 22.71 -9.57
CA PRO A 365 13.62 21.95 -9.83
C PRO A 365 14.63 22.69 -10.71
N SER A 366 14.23 23.76 -11.41
CA SER A 366 15.18 24.60 -12.16
C SER A 366 16.17 25.36 -11.25
N ASN A 367 15.84 25.57 -9.97
CA ASN A 367 16.77 26.05 -8.94
C ASN A 367 17.94 25.07 -8.70
N TYR A 368 17.76 23.78 -9.04
CA TYR A 368 18.67 22.67 -8.71
C TYR A 368 19.09 21.88 -9.95
N GLY A 369 19.29 22.56 -11.09
CA GLY A 369 19.76 21.92 -12.33
C GLY A 369 18.72 21.05 -13.04
N ASN A 370 17.43 21.24 -12.74
CA ASN A 370 16.29 20.39 -13.12
C ASN A 370 16.25 19.03 -12.39
N VAL A 371 16.57 19.03 -11.10
CA VAL A 371 16.40 17.91 -10.17
C VAL A 371 15.44 18.31 -9.04
N TRP A 372 14.55 17.41 -8.63
CA TRP A 372 13.65 17.62 -7.48
C TRP A 372 14.38 17.40 -6.14
N MET A 373 15.16 18.40 -5.76
CA MET A 373 16.10 18.37 -4.64
C MET A 373 15.40 18.50 -3.26
N PRO A 374 15.64 17.60 -2.28
CA PRO A 374 15.36 17.88 -0.88
C PRO A 374 16.23 18.99 -0.26
N GLY A 375 15.68 19.74 0.70
CA GLY A 375 16.39 20.76 1.49
C GLY A 375 16.01 22.21 1.18
N TRP A 376 14.81 22.48 0.66
CA TRP A 376 14.29 23.83 0.41
C TRP A 376 13.26 24.32 1.44
N CYS A 377 12.79 23.45 2.35
CA CYS A 377 11.92 23.80 3.48
C CYS A 377 12.60 23.51 4.83
#